data_AF-A1B5D8-F1
#
_entry.id   AF-A1B5D8-F1
#
_cell.length_a   1.000
_cell.length_b   1.000
_cell.length_c   1.000
_cell.angle_alpha   90.00
_cell.angle_beta   90.00
_cell.angle_gamma   90.00
#
_symmetry.space_group_name_H-M   'P 1'
#
loop_
_entity.id
_entity.type
_entity.pdbx_description
1 polymer ?
#
loop_
_entity_poly.entity_id
_entity_poly.type
_entity_poly.pdbx_seq_one_letter_code
_entity_poly.pdbx_strand_id
1 'polypeptide(L)'
;MFGMIGIVVTFAMVFGGYILAGGKLGVILHSLPFEMMMIGGAAVGSFLLSNETAVIKQALGGIGRSLKGPRWHESDVQDVLCLLFQLLRIARASPVELEEHIEKPESSSIFQAYPRILADEHVVTLIADTLRSASLNYDDPYQVADFA
;
A
#
# COMPACT_ATOMS: atom_id res chain seq x y z
N MET A 1 -5.87 -5.89 -10.63
CA MET A 1 -5.82 -7.28 -11.17
C MET A 1 -5.68 -7.38 -12.70
N PHE A 2 -5.30 -6.34 -13.46
CA PHE A 2 -5.00 -6.48 -14.90
C PHE A 2 -3.71 -5.76 -15.37
N GLY A 3 -2.92 -5.19 -14.46
CA GLY A 3 -1.76 -4.36 -14.83
C GLY A 3 -0.74 -5.10 -15.70
N MET A 4 -0.38 -6.32 -15.33
CA MET A 4 0.58 -7.13 -16.11
C MET A 4 0.02 -7.53 -17.48
N ILE A 5 -1.27 -7.88 -17.57
CA ILE A 5 -1.94 -8.20 -18.83
C ILE A 5 -1.96 -6.96 -19.74
N GLY A 6 -2.29 -5.79 -19.20
CA GLY A 6 -2.30 -4.54 -19.96
C GLY A 6 -0.92 -4.15 -20.49
N ILE A 7 0.14 -4.37 -19.69
CA ILE A 7 1.52 -4.17 -20.13
C ILE A 7 1.83 -5.10 -21.31
N VAL A 8 1.57 -6.41 -21.18
CA VAL A 8 1.83 -7.38 -22.24
C VAL A 8 1.07 -7.04 -23.52
N VAL A 9 -0.20 -6.68 -23.42
CA VAL A 9 -1.02 -6.27 -24.58
C VAL A 9 -0.47 -5.03 -25.24
N THR A 10 -0.04 -4.03 -24.46
CA THR A 10 0.58 -2.81 -24.99
C THR A 10 1.83 -3.13 -25.81
N PHE A 11 2.75 -3.92 -25.24
CA PHE A 11 3.96 -4.34 -25.95
C PHE A 11 3.62 -5.16 -27.20
N ALA A 12 2.67 -6.08 -27.13
CA ALA A 12 2.25 -6.90 -28.26
C ALA A 12 1.64 -6.06 -29.39
N MET A 13 0.82 -5.06 -29.09
CA MET A 13 0.19 -4.22 -30.10
C MET A 13 1.19 -3.23 -30.73
N VAL A 14 2.06 -2.62 -29.92
CA VAL A 14 3.08 -1.68 -30.42
C VAL A 14 4.13 -2.38 -31.29
N PHE A 15 4.78 -3.41 -30.76
CA PHE A 15 5.83 -4.11 -31.49
C PHE A 15 5.27 -5.06 -32.55
N GLY A 16 4.14 -5.73 -32.27
CA GLY A 16 3.47 -6.58 -33.24
C GLY A 16 2.96 -5.78 -34.44
N GLY A 17 2.32 -4.63 -34.21
CA GLY A 17 1.89 -3.73 -35.28
C GLY A 17 3.06 -3.22 -36.14
N TYR A 18 4.18 -2.86 -35.49
CA TYR A 18 5.39 -2.41 -36.20
C TYR A 18 5.99 -3.50 -37.11
N ILE A 19 6.03 -4.75 -36.64
CA ILE A 19 6.53 -5.88 -37.44
C ILE A 19 5.57 -6.20 -38.60
N LEU A 20 4.25 -6.22 -38.34
CA LEU A 20 3.23 -6.48 -39.36
C LEU A 20 3.22 -5.41 -40.46
N ALA A 21 3.57 -4.17 -40.12
CA ALA A 21 3.77 -3.08 -41.09
C ALA A 21 5.07 -3.20 -41.90
N GLY A 22 5.87 -4.25 -41.70
CA GLY A 22 7.16 -4.47 -42.40
C GLY A 22 8.36 -3.81 -41.72
N GLY A 23 8.21 -3.33 -40.49
CA GLY A 23 9.28 -2.71 -39.71
C GLY A 23 10.37 -3.71 -39.29
N LYS A 24 11.63 -3.26 -39.30
CA LYS A 24 12.79 -4.07 -38.87
C LYS A 24 13.15 -3.73 -37.43
N LEU A 25 12.85 -4.65 -36.51
CA LEU A 25 13.18 -4.54 -35.07
C LEU A 25 14.66 -4.21 -34.79
N GLY A 26 15.58 -4.63 -35.67
CA GLY A 26 17.01 -4.35 -35.51
C GLY A 26 17.38 -2.87 -35.50
N VAL A 27 16.59 -2.00 -36.16
CA VAL A 27 16.82 -0.55 -36.13
C VAL A 27 16.49 0.02 -34.75
N ILE A 28 15.34 -0.40 -34.20
CA ILE A 28 14.90 0.01 -32.87
C ILE A 28 15.89 -0.51 -31.81
N LEU A 29 16.25 -1.79 -31.84
CA LEU A 29 17.18 -2.35 -30.85
C LEU A 29 18.56 -1.69 -30.89
N HIS A 30 19.00 -1.21 -32.05
CA HIS A 30 20.28 -0.50 -32.17
C HIS A 30 20.23 0.93 -31.62
N SER A 31 19.13 1.66 -31.81
CA SER A 31 18.97 3.03 -31.28
C SER A 31 18.54 3.06 -29.81
N LEU A 32 17.87 2.00 -29.33
CA LEU A 32 17.35 1.87 -27.96
C LEU A 32 18.33 2.27 -26.85
N PRO A 33 19.60 1.83 -26.80
CA PRO A 33 20.50 2.21 -25.72
C PRO A 33 20.78 3.73 -25.68
N PHE A 34 20.91 4.37 -26.85
CA PHE A 34 21.16 5.81 -26.93
C PHE A 34 19.90 6.62 -26.61
N GLU A 35 18.75 6.18 -27.12
CA GLU A 35 17.46 6.82 -26.82
C GLU A 35 17.07 6.66 -25.35
N MET A 36 17.31 5.50 -24.73
CA MET A 36 17.11 5.32 -23.29
C MET A 36 18.02 6.22 -22.46
N MET A 37 19.26 6.45 -22.89
CA MET A 37 20.15 7.40 -22.22
C MET A 37 19.67 8.84 -22.36
N MET A 38 19.23 9.26 -23.56
CA MET A 38 18.76 10.62 -23.79
C MET A 38 17.40 10.89 -23.13
N ILE A 39 16.39 10.08 -23.44
CA ILE A 39 15.01 10.27 -22.97
C ILE A 39 14.88 9.80 -21.53
N GLY A 40 15.39 8.61 -21.21
CA GLY A 40 15.36 8.09 -19.84
C GLY A 40 16.26 8.89 -18.91
N GLY A 41 17.45 9.30 -19.35
CA GLY A 41 18.32 10.20 -18.59
C GLY A 41 17.69 11.57 -18.35
N ALA A 42 17.03 12.16 -19.35
CA ALA A 42 16.29 13.41 -19.17
C ALA A 42 15.10 13.25 -18.21
N ALA A 43 14.37 12.14 -18.28
CA ALA A 43 13.26 11.86 -17.36
C ALA A 43 13.75 11.71 -15.91
N VAL A 44 14.83 10.94 -15.69
CA VAL A 44 15.43 10.77 -14.36
C VAL A 44 16.02 12.09 -13.87
N GLY A 45 16.75 12.81 -14.71
CA GLY A 45 17.33 14.11 -14.38
C GLY A 45 16.28 15.15 -14.01
N SER A 46 15.19 15.25 -14.78
CA SER A 46 14.06 16.14 -14.47
C SER A 46 13.37 15.71 -13.18
N PHE A 47 13.17 14.41 -12.95
CA PHE A 47 12.57 13.91 -11.71
C PHE A 47 13.41 14.27 -10.49
N LEU A 48 14.74 14.12 -10.57
CA LEU A 48 15.66 14.50 -9.49
C LEU A 48 15.70 16.01 -9.28
N LEU A 49 15.64 16.81 -10.35
CA LEU A 49 15.62 18.27 -10.25
C LEU A 49 14.34 18.81 -9.62
N SER A 50 13.20 18.18 -9.90
CA SER A 50 11.87 18.66 -9.47
C SER A 50 11.43 18.19 -8.09
N ASN A 51 12.17 17.32 -7.42
CA ASN A 51 11.74 16.69 -6.16
C ASN A 51 12.80 16.78 -5.07
N GLU A 52 12.33 16.89 -3.82
CA GLU A 52 13.19 16.79 -2.65
C GLU A 52 13.61 15.34 -2.37
N THR A 53 14.71 15.17 -1.63
CA THR A 53 15.31 13.86 -1.34
C THR A 53 14.35 12.90 -0.63
N ALA A 54 13.43 13.41 0.20
CA ALA A 54 12.40 12.62 0.87
C ALA A 54 11.40 12.00 -0.14
N VAL A 55 10.93 12.81 -1.09
CA VAL A 55 9.99 12.38 -2.14
C VAL A 55 10.63 11.36 -3.06
N ILE A 56 11.89 11.57 -3.44
CA ILE A 56 12.66 10.63 -4.28
C ILE A 56 12.74 9.24 -3.60
N LYS A 57 13.07 9.20 -2.31
CA LYS A 57 13.15 7.93 -1.56
C LYS A 57 11.80 7.22 -1.49
N GLN A 58 10.73 7.96 -1.22
CA GLN A 58 9.38 7.40 -1.17
C GLN A 58 8.92 6.87 -2.54
N ALA A 59 9.21 7.60 -3.63
CA ALA A 59 8.88 7.19 -4.98
C ALA A 59 9.60 5.89 -5.37
N LEU A 60 10.89 5.77 -5.09
CA LEU A 60 11.65 4.53 -5.34
C LEU A 60 11.06 3.34 -4.56
N GLY A 61 10.70 3.54 -3.29
CA GLY A 61 10.01 2.53 -2.49
C GLY A 61 8.60 2.20 -3.01
N GLY A 62 7.91 3.18 -3.60
CA GLY A 62 6.60 3.05 -4.23
C GLY A 62 6.64 2.21 -5.51
N ILE A 63 7.66 2.40 -6.36
CA ILE A 63 7.87 1.60 -7.57
C ILE A 63 8.03 0.12 -7.20
N GLY A 64 8.87 -0.18 -6.21
CA GLY A 64 9.06 -1.56 -5.73
C GLY A 64 7.79 -2.18 -5.17
N ARG A 65 6.95 -1.41 -4.47
CA ARG A 65 5.65 -1.88 -3.95
C ARG A 65 4.64 -2.12 -5.08
N SER A 66 4.57 -1.25 -6.07
CA SER A 66 3.66 -1.37 -7.23
C SER A 66 3.88 -2.67 -8.01
N LEU A 67 5.14 -3.08 -8.18
CA LEU A 67 5.49 -4.32 -8.90
C LEU A 67 5.26 -5.60 -8.08
N LYS A 68 5.31 -5.54 -6.75
CA LYS A 68 5.10 -6.71 -5.87
C LYS A 68 3.64 -7.16 -5.77
N GLY A 69 2.69 -6.33 -6.23
CA GLY A 69 1.26 -6.65 -6.19
C GLY A 69 0.60 -6.32 -4.84
N PRO A 70 -0.70 -6.66 -4.68
CA PRO A 70 -1.47 -6.28 -3.50
C PRO A 70 -0.96 -7.03 -2.26
N ARG A 71 -0.55 -6.26 -1.24
CA ARG A 71 -0.11 -6.80 0.06
C ARG A 71 -1.25 -7.46 0.84
N TRP A 72 -2.46 -6.91 0.74
CA TRP A 72 -3.66 -7.35 1.45
C TRP A 72 -4.61 -8.05 0.49
N HIS A 73 -5.27 -9.10 0.96
CA HIS A 73 -6.27 -9.86 0.21
C HIS A 73 -7.65 -9.70 0.86
N GLU A 74 -8.70 -10.14 0.16
CA GLU A 74 -10.09 -10.03 0.62
C GLU A 74 -10.31 -10.70 1.98
N SER A 75 -9.65 -11.84 2.23
CA SER A 75 -9.68 -12.51 3.53
C SER A 75 -9.12 -11.65 4.66
N ASP A 76 -8.08 -10.85 4.40
CA ASP A 76 -7.48 -9.99 5.41
C ASP A 76 -8.43 -8.84 5.78
N VAL A 77 -9.21 -8.34 4.82
CA VAL A 77 -10.24 -7.33 5.08
C VAL A 77 -11.32 -7.92 5.99
N GLN A 78 -11.75 -9.15 5.73
CA GLN A 78 -12.70 -9.85 6.59
C GLN A 78 -12.14 -10.06 8.00
N ASP A 79 -10.88 -10.47 8.11
CA ASP A 79 -10.18 -10.66 9.38
C ASP A 79 -10.12 -9.37 10.21
N VAL A 80 -9.81 -8.23 9.57
CA VAL A 80 -9.83 -6.92 10.22
C VAL A 80 -11.22 -6.59 10.74
N LEU A 81 -12.28 -6.81 9.95
CA LEU A 81 -13.65 -6.56 10.38
C LEU A 81 -14.06 -7.46 11.56
N CYS A 82 -13.67 -8.73 11.54
CA CYS A 82 -13.91 -9.65 12.64
C CYS A 82 -13.16 -9.24 13.91
N LEU A 83 -11.90 -8.82 13.80
CA LEU A 83 -11.11 -8.28 14.91
C LEU A 83 -11.76 -7.02 15.51
N LEU A 84 -12.13 -6.06 14.67
CA LEU A 84 -12.80 -4.83 15.10
C LEU A 84 -14.14 -5.12 15.79
N PHE A 85 -14.93 -6.05 15.26
CA PHE A 85 -16.19 -6.45 15.87
C PHE A 85 -15.98 -7.05 17.27
N GLN A 86 -14.96 -7.91 17.45
CA GLN A 86 -14.64 -8.49 18.76
C GLN A 86 -14.23 -7.41 19.76
N LEU A 87 -13.34 -6.49 19.36
CA LEU A 87 -12.91 -5.38 20.21
C LEU A 87 -14.08 -4.46 20.59
N LEU A 88 -14.94 -4.10 19.63
CA LEU A 88 -16.12 -3.28 19.90
C LEU A 88 -17.16 -3.97 20.79
N ARG A 89 -17.28 -5.30 20.69
CA ARG A 89 -18.18 -6.06 21.57
C ARG A 89 -17.69 -6.03 23.02
N ILE A 90 -16.38 -6.15 23.23
CA ILE A 90 -15.76 -6.03 24.56
C ILE A 90 -15.87 -4.60 25.07
N ALA A 91 -15.58 -3.60 24.22
CA ALA A 91 -15.72 -2.19 24.55
C ALA A 91 -17.09 -1.84 25.16
N ARG A 92 -18.17 -2.42 24.61
CA ARG A 92 -19.54 -2.22 25.13
C ARG A 92 -19.83 -2.97 26.42
N ALA A 93 -19.18 -4.11 26.64
CA ALA A 93 -19.41 -4.96 27.81
C ALA A 93 -18.59 -4.49 29.01
N SER A 94 -17.31 -4.19 28.79
CA SER A 94 -16.34 -3.76 29.79
C SER A 94 -15.26 -2.89 29.13
N PRO A 95 -15.33 -1.56 29.26
CA PRO A 95 -14.29 -0.65 28.75
C PRO A 95 -12.90 -0.92 29.35
N VAL A 96 -12.84 -1.41 30.59
CA VAL A 96 -11.58 -1.73 31.28
C VAL A 96 -10.89 -2.93 30.66
N GLU A 97 -11.65 -3.97 30.27
CA GLU A 97 -11.08 -5.13 29.56
C GLU A 97 -10.55 -4.74 28.18
N LEU A 98 -11.18 -3.77 27.50
CA LEU A 98 -10.67 -3.25 26.24
C LEU A 98 -9.29 -2.60 26.40
N GLU A 99 -9.09 -1.81 27.46
CA GLU A 99 -7.80 -1.13 27.74
C GLU A 99 -6.65 -2.13 27.79
N GLU A 100 -6.84 -3.30 28.42
CA GLU A 100 -5.81 -4.35 28.47
C GLU A 100 -5.42 -4.86 27.08
N HIS A 101 -6.38 -4.93 26.15
CA HIS A 101 -6.16 -5.39 24.78
C HIS A 101 -5.53 -4.33 23.86
N ILE A 102 -5.82 -3.04 24.06
CA ILE A 102 -5.30 -1.95 23.21
C ILE A 102 -3.96 -1.39 23.70
N GLU A 103 -3.65 -1.47 25.00
CA GLU A 103 -2.35 -1.04 25.55
C GLU A 103 -1.25 -2.07 25.27
N LYS A 104 -1.60 -3.36 25.19
CA LYS A 104 -0.65 -4.45 24.91
C LYS A 104 -1.21 -5.40 23.84
N PRO A 105 -1.30 -4.95 22.57
CA PRO A 105 -1.85 -5.76 21.48
C PRO A 105 -1.05 -7.04 21.25
N GLU A 106 0.26 -7.05 21.47
CA GLU A 106 1.10 -8.26 21.32
C GLU A 106 0.74 -9.40 22.29
N SER A 107 0.32 -9.05 23.52
CA SER A 107 -0.12 -10.03 24.52
C SER A 107 -1.61 -10.32 24.48
N SER A 108 -2.37 -9.61 23.64
CA SER A 108 -3.81 -9.75 23.53
C SER A 108 -4.18 -11.04 22.80
N SER A 109 -4.99 -11.88 23.45
CA SER A 109 -5.53 -13.11 22.85
C SER A 109 -6.36 -12.84 21.58
N ILE A 110 -6.96 -11.66 21.47
CA ILE A 110 -7.75 -11.22 20.30
C ILE A 110 -6.84 -10.93 19.13
N PHE A 111 -5.79 -10.12 19.31
CA PHE A 111 -4.84 -9.81 18.25
C PHE A 111 -4.00 -11.02 17.85
N GLN A 112 -3.67 -11.92 18.79
CA GLN A 112 -2.98 -13.19 18.51
C GLN A 112 -3.79 -14.13 17.60
N ALA A 113 -5.12 -14.02 17.59
CA ALA A 113 -5.96 -14.78 16.65
C ALA A 113 -5.76 -14.32 15.19
N TYR A 114 -5.19 -13.13 14.96
CA TYR A 114 -4.98 -12.54 13.63
C TYR A 114 -3.51 -12.16 13.41
N PRO A 115 -2.59 -13.14 13.28
CA PRO A 115 -1.15 -12.91 13.23
C PRO A 115 -0.70 -12.04 12.04
N ARG A 116 -1.43 -12.06 10.93
CA ARG A 116 -1.15 -11.19 9.76
C ARG A 116 -1.38 -9.71 10.06
N ILE A 117 -2.41 -9.40 10.85
CA ILE A 117 -2.71 -8.03 11.29
C ILE A 117 -1.71 -7.63 12.37
N LEU A 118 -1.46 -8.52 13.34
CA LEU A 118 -0.51 -8.26 14.43
C LEU A 118 0.92 -8.01 13.95
N ALA A 119 1.33 -8.61 12.83
CA ALA A 119 2.63 -8.38 12.21
C ALA A 119 2.80 -6.99 11.57
N ASP A 120 1.71 -6.22 11.37
CA ASP A 120 1.78 -4.85 10.87
C ASP A 120 1.54 -3.85 12.01
N GLU A 121 2.65 -3.36 12.57
CA GLU A 121 2.66 -2.38 13.66
C GLU A 121 1.82 -1.13 13.33
N HIS A 122 1.82 -0.68 12.08
CA HIS A 122 1.08 0.51 11.69
C HIS A 122 -0.44 0.28 11.78
N VAL A 123 -0.92 -0.90 11.35
CA VAL A 123 -2.34 -1.26 11.43
C VAL A 123 -2.76 -1.45 12.89
N VAL A 124 -1.93 -2.13 13.68
CA VAL A 124 -2.20 -2.36 15.11
C VAL A 124 -2.28 -1.05 15.87
N THR A 125 -1.30 -0.16 15.69
CA THR A 125 -1.25 1.16 16.33
C THR A 125 -2.46 2.01 15.90
N LEU A 126 -2.82 2.02 14.62
CA LEU A 126 -4.00 2.74 14.14
C LEU A 126 -5.29 2.27 14.84
N ILE A 127 -5.49 0.95 14.97
CA ILE A 127 -6.67 0.38 15.64
C ILE A 127 -6.67 0.73 17.13
N ALA A 128 -5.54 0.53 17.81
CA ALA A 128 -5.40 0.78 19.23
C ALA A 128 -5.57 2.27 19.57
N ASP A 129 -4.95 3.16 18.81
CA ASP A 129 -5.04 4.61 19.00
C ASP A 129 -6.46 5.13 18.75
N THR A 130 -7.14 4.62 17.73
CA THR A 130 -8.55 4.95 17.46
C THR A 130 -9.44 4.54 18.63
N LEU A 131 -9.27 3.33 19.15
CA LEU A 131 -10.06 2.82 20.28
C LEU A 131 -9.72 3.54 21.59
N ARG A 132 -8.45 3.96 21.79
CA ARG A 132 -8.02 4.79 22.91
C ARG A 132 -8.64 6.18 22.86
N SER A 133 -8.71 6.78 21.67
CA SER A 133 -9.40 8.07 21.47
C SER A 133 -10.90 7.93 21.78
N ALA A 134 -11.53 6.85 21.31
CA ALA A 134 -12.94 6.58 21.57
C ALA A 134 -13.25 6.34 23.06
N SER A 135 -12.36 5.69 23.83
CA SER A 135 -12.59 5.47 25.28
C SER A 135 -12.51 6.75 26.11
N LEU A 136 -11.79 7.77 25.64
CA LEU A 136 -11.67 9.09 26.27
C LEU A 136 -12.89 10.01 26.03
N ASN A 137 -14.00 9.49 25.48
CA ASN A 137 -15.22 10.23 25.11
C ASN A 137 -14.97 11.38 24.10
N TYR A 138 -14.10 11.15 23.10
CA TYR A 138 -14.13 11.94 21.86
C TYR A 138 -15.32 11.48 20.98
N ASP A 139 -16.54 11.75 21.45
CA ASP A 139 -17.79 11.40 20.73
C ASP A 139 -18.07 12.32 19.53
N ASP A 140 -17.25 13.36 19.33
CA ASP A 140 -17.38 14.32 18.24
C ASP A 140 -16.71 13.78 16.96
N PRO A 141 -17.48 13.40 15.92
CA PRO A 141 -16.94 12.83 14.69
C PRO A 141 -15.92 13.73 13.99
N TYR A 142 -15.97 15.05 14.22
CA TYR A 142 -15.02 16.00 13.65
C TYR A 142 -13.65 15.95 14.33
N GLN A 143 -13.58 15.65 15.64
CA GLN A 143 -12.31 15.60 16.36
C GLN A 143 -11.55 14.31 16.07
N VAL A 144 -12.24 13.19 15.82
CA VAL A 144 -11.61 11.91 15.46
C VAL A 144 -10.98 11.95 14.06
N ALA A 145 -11.56 12.73 13.14
CA ALA A 145 -11.05 12.87 11.77
C ALA A 145 -9.72 13.62 11.67
N ASP A 146 -9.39 14.48 12.66
CA ASP A 146 -8.15 15.25 12.69
C ASP A 146 -6.94 14.43 13.17
N PHE A 147 -7.16 13.23 13.74
CA PHE A 147 -6.13 12.32 14.25
C PHE A 147 -5.87 11.08 13.37
N ALA A 148 -6.62 10.91 12.28
CA ALA A 148 -6.50 9.80 11.32
C ALA A 148 -5.67 10.18 10.09
#